data_AF-A0A926BVM0-F1
#
_entry.id   AF-A0A926BVM0-F1
#
_cell.length_a   1.000
_cell.length_b   1.000
_cell.length_c   1.000
_cell.angle_alpha   90.00
_cell.angle_beta   90.00
_cell.angle_gamma   90.00
#
_symmetry.space_group_name_H-M   'P 1'
#
loop_
_entity.id
_entity.type
_entity.pdbx_description
1 polymer ?
#
loop_
_entity_poly.entity_id
_entity_poly.type
_entity_poly.pdbx_seq_one_letter_code
_entity_poly.pdbx_strand_id
1 'polypeptide(L)'
;MNQRLFVAMAALVMLVATTATAQFTIPRSVVGSGGTVAYGAGVGIAGTIGQALIGRTTGAPMRGAFGFWHGLTPYTPSAVTGENNSNSMFDASTIQVMPHPVVSRSNVRVNIPAGSVATLRLYDGLGRMRSTLIDNETVNGSISLPADDLESGTYTLVLVVNGKQISKKVQVTR
;
A
#
# COMPACT_ATOMS: atom_id res chain seq x y z
N MET A 1 -7.27 -57.35 29.04
CA MET A 1 -6.37 -56.18 28.91
C MET A 1 -6.72 -55.18 30.01
N ASN A 2 -5.76 -54.80 30.85
CA ASN A 2 -6.05 -54.20 32.16
C ASN A 2 -6.39 -52.71 32.02
N GLN A 3 -7.59 -52.31 32.45
CA GLN A 3 -8.11 -50.93 32.38
C GLN A 3 -7.14 -49.89 32.99
N ARG A 4 -6.34 -50.29 33.99
CA ARG A 4 -5.31 -49.46 34.62
C ARG A 4 -4.16 -49.08 33.67
N LEU A 5 -3.80 -49.97 32.74
CA LEU A 5 -2.73 -49.72 31.76
C LEU A 5 -3.19 -48.71 30.69
N PHE A 6 -4.48 -48.76 30.33
CA PHE A 6 -5.08 -47.84 29.36
C PHE A 6 -5.16 -46.41 29.90
N VAL A 7 -5.52 -46.26 31.19
CA VAL A 7 -5.55 -44.95 31.86
C VAL A 7 -4.14 -44.35 31.98
N ALA A 8 -3.14 -45.16 32.30
CA ALA A 8 -1.74 -44.70 32.39
C ALA A 8 -1.20 -44.21 31.03
N MET A 9 -1.51 -44.93 29.94
CA MET A 9 -1.13 -44.50 28.58
C MET A 9 -1.85 -43.20 28.16
N ALA A 10 -3.15 -43.07 28.47
CA ALA A 10 -3.91 -41.86 28.15
C ALA A 10 -3.36 -40.62 28.89
N ALA A 11 -2.95 -40.79 30.15
CA ALA A 11 -2.32 -39.72 30.94
C ALA A 11 -0.94 -39.32 30.38
N LEU A 12 -0.15 -40.29 29.91
CA LEU A 12 1.17 -40.02 29.31
C LEU A 12 1.05 -39.26 27.98
N VAL A 13 0.06 -39.60 27.14
CA VAL A 13 -0.19 -38.91 25.87
C VAL A 13 -0.64 -37.46 26.08
N MET A 14 -1.42 -37.19 27.14
CA MET A 14 -1.80 -35.80 27.47
C MET A 14 -0.63 -34.95 27.96
N LEU A 15 0.39 -35.56 28.58
CA LEU A 15 1.57 -34.82 29.07
C LEU A 15 2.48 -34.34 27.92
N VAL A 16 2.59 -35.13 26.84
CA VAL A 16 3.43 -34.80 25.66
C VAL A 16 2.79 -33.74 24.76
N ALA A 17 1.50 -33.45 24.92
CA ALA A 17 0.77 -32.46 24.12
C ALA A 17 1.03 -31.00 24.54
N THR A 18 1.78 -30.75 25.63
CA THR A 18 2.13 -29.40 26.07
C THR A 18 3.35 -28.87 25.30
N THR A 19 3.15 -28.50 24.04
CA THR A 19 4.18 -27.75 23.31
C THR A 19 4.30 -26.35 23.92
N ALA A 20 5.48 -26.05 24.48
CA ALA A 20 5.80 -24.76 25.05
C ALA A 20 5.88 -23.70 23.94
N THR A 21 4.96 -22.74 23.94
CA THR A 21 4.98 -21.57 23.05
C THR A 21 5.67 -20.39 23.73
N ALA A 22 6.97 -20.50 23.99
CA ALA A 22 7.77 -19.33 24.39
C ALA A 22 8.23 -18.56 23.13
N GLN A 23 7.29 -18.02 22.37
CA GLN A 23 7.60 -17.12 21.25
C GLN A 23 7.73 -15.70 21.80
N PHE A 24 8.96 -15.18 21.85
CA PHE A 24 9.19 -13.79 22.22
C PHE A 24 8.79 -12.88 21.06
N THR A 25 7.76 -12.08 21.27
CA THR A 25 7.47 -10.94 20.40
C THR A 25 8.56 -9.90 20.64
N ILE A 26 9.37 -9.60 19.62
CA ILE A 26 10.30 -8.48 19.66
C ILE A 26 9.51 -7.23 19.26
N PRO A 27 9.15 -6.33 20.19
CA PRO A 27 8.46 -5.11 19.83
C PRO A 27 9.42 -4.23 19.02
N ARG A 28 8.97 -3.79 17.84
CA ARG A 28 9.69 -2.77 17.09
C ARG A 28 9.40 -1.42 17.73
N SER A 29 10.44 -0.75 18.21
CA SER A 29 10.37 0.66 18.60
C SER A 29 11.16 1.50 17.60
N VAL A 30 10.63 2.68 17.27
CA VAL A 30 11.29 3.67 16.42
C VAL A 30 11.35 4.96 17.22
N VAL A 31 12.57 5.46 17.47
CA VAL A 31 12.78 6.81 17.99
C VAL A 31 13.19 7.66 16.81
N GLY A 32 12.23 8.43 16.29
CA GLY A 32 12.45 9.38 15.20
C GLY A 32 12.34 10.81 15.72
N SER A 33 13.30 11.66 15.38
CA SER A 33 13.21 13.11 15.56
C SER A 33 13.85 13.78 14.35
N GLY A 34 13.27 14.87 13.86
CA GLY A 34 13.78 15.62 12.70
C GLY A 34 13.18 15.25 11.34
N GLY A 35 12.13 14.42 11.29
CA GLY A 35 11.29 14.26 10.10
C GLY A 35 10.26 15.39 10.02
N THR A 36 10.15 16.06 8.89
CA THR A 36 9.12 17.07 8.62
C THR A 36 8.53 16.86 7.24
N VAL A 37 7.27 17.23 7.07
CA VAL A 37 6.61 17.28 5.77
C VAL A 37 6.26 18.73 5.48
N ALA A 38 6.80 19.26 4.39
CA ALA A 38 6.46 20.59 3.89
C ALA A 38 5.45 20.45 2.74
N TYR A 39 4.41 21.29 2.74
CA TYR A 39 3.39 21.33 1.69
C TYR A 39 3.33 22.72 1.05
N GLY A 40 3.23 22.78 -0.27
CA GLY A 40 3.02 24.03 -1.01
C GLY A 40 2.73 23.79 -2.50
N ALA A 41 1.83 24.59 -3.09
CA ALA A 41 1.47 24.56 -4.52
C ALA A 41 1.18 23.14 -5.09
N GLY A 42 0.52 22.28 -4.30
CA GLY A 42 0.19 20.90 -4.71
C GLY A 42 1.36 19.91 -4.65
N VAL A 43 2.51 20.32 -4.13
CA VAL A 43 3.69 19.48 -3.92
C VAL A 43 3.91 19.28 -2.43
N GLY A 44 4.06 18.03 -2.02
CA GLY A 44 4.50 17.64 -0.67
C GLY A 44 5.92 17.13 -0.70
N ILE A 45 6.78 17.64 0.18
CA ILE A 45 8.16 17.16 0.35
C ILE A 45 8.26 16.62 1.77
N ALA A 46 8.48 15.31 1.89
CA ALA A 46 8.87 14.69 3.15
C ALA A 46 10.39 14.67 3.23
N GLY A 47 10.96 15.25 4.28
CA GLY A 47 12.39 15.32 4.50
C GLY A 47 12.74 14.99 5.94
N THR A 48 13.92 14.43 6.14
CA THR A 48 14.52 14.31 7.47
C THR A 48 15.77 15.18 7.51
N ILE A 49 15.96 15.97 8.56
CA ILE A 49 17.27 16.56 8.85
C ILE A 49 18.12 15.40 9.38
N GLY A 50 18.92 14.80 8.48
CA GLY A 50 19.53 13.50 8.69
C GLY A 50 20.45 13.43 9.91
N GLN A 51 20.43 12.29 10.62
CA GLN A 51 21.58 11.87 11.41
C GLN A 51 22.72 11.48 10.45
N ALA A 52 23.93 12.00 10.70
CA ALA A 52 25.11 11.69 9.88
C ALA A 52 25.57 10.22 9.97
N LEU A 53 25.04 9.46 10.94
CA LEU A 53 25.36 8.05 11.17
C LEU A 53 24.33 7.15 10.48
N ILE A 54 24.77 6.41 9.46
CA ILE A 54 24.00 5.39 8.75
C ILE A 54 24.64 4.03 9.02
N GLY A 55 23.85 3.02 9.37
CA GLY A 55 24.38 1.67 9.56
C GLY A 55 23.45 0.69 10.25
N ARG A 56 23.85 -0.58 10.28
CA ARG A 56 23.18 -1.65 11.03
C ARG A 56 24.09 -2.10 12.15
N THR A 57 23.52 -2.29 13.34
CA THR A 57 24.18 -2.98 14.45
C THR A 57 23.41 -4.25 14.77
N THR A 58 24.14 -5.31 15.09
CA THR A 58 23.57 -6.61 15.47
C THR A 58 24.18 -7.05 16.78
N GLY A 59 23.35 -7.29 17.79
CA GLY A 59 23.75 -7.95 19.03
C GLY A 59 22.58 -8.76 19.56
N ALA A 60 22.70 -10.08 19.68
CA ALA A 60 21.59 -10.93 20.10
C ALA A 60 21.03 -10.45 21.47
N PRO A 61 19.70 -10.24 21.63
CA PRO A 61 18.58 -10.52 20.71
C PRO A 61 18.13 -9.33 19.83
N MET A 62 18.84 -8.21 19.81
CA MET A 62 18.45 -6.94 19.19
C MET A 62 19.17 -6.66 17.85
N ARG A 63 18.46 -5.97 16.96
CA ARG A 63 19.00 -5.42 15.72
C ARG A 63 18.65 -3.94 15.68
N GLY A 64 19.66 -3.08 15.54
CA GLY A 64 19.48 -1.64 15.39
C GLY A 64 19.78 -1.21 13.96
N ALA A 65 19.01 -0.26 13.45
CA ALA A 65 19.27 0.40 12.19
C ALA A 65 19.28 1.91 12.43
N PHE A 66 20.33 2.58 11.99
CA PHE A 66 20.56 4.02 12.14
C PHE A 66 20.57 4.68 10.75
N GLY A 67 20.05 5.91 10.67
CA GLY A 67 20.01 6.69 9.43
C GLY A 67 18.67 6.62 8.68
N PHE A 68 18.71 6.80 7.35
CA PHE A 68 17.52 6.81 6.49
C PHE A 68 16.82 5.45 6.51
N TRP A 69 15.51 5.43 6.83
CA TRP A 69 14.59 4.28 6.88
C TRP A 69 15.16 2.97 6.34
N HIS A 70 16.05 2.35 7.12
CA HIS A 70 16.65 1.09 6.73
C HIS A 70 15.59 0.02 7.02
N GLY A 71 14.77 -0.27 6.01
CA GLY A 71 13.93 -1.45 6.02
C GLY A 71 14.81 -2.67 6.29
N LEU A 72 14.46 -3.44 7.33
CA LEU A 72 15.03 -4.77 7.56
C LEU A 72 14.41 -5.83 6.62
N THR A 73 13.52 -5.41 5.73
CA THR A 73 12.93 -6.18 4.64
C THR A 73 13.28 -5.53 3.29
N PRO A 74 13.51 -6.31 2.22
CA PRO A 74 13.71 -5.77 0.88
C PRO A 74 12.40 -5.12 0.42
N TYR A 75 12.31 -3.81 0.62
CA TYR A 75 11.28 -2.98 0.04
C TYR A 75 11.68 -2.71 -1.40
N THR A 76 10.97 -3.28 -2.37
CA THR A 76 11.01 -2.83 -3.76
C THR A 76 10.30 -1.48 -3.82
N PRO A 77 11.00 -0.36 -4.06
CA PRO A 77 10.38 0.95 -4.00
C PRO A 77 9.58 1.19 -5.30
N SER A 78 8.35 0.70 -5.33
CA SER A 78 7.34 1.23 -6.23
C SER A 78 6.60 2.34 -5.48
N ALA A 79 7.08 3.57 -5.68
CA ALA A 79 6.63 4.84 -5.10
C ALA A 79 7.05 5.11 -3.64
N VAL A 80 7.52 6.34 -3.41
CA VAL A 80 7.74 6.93 -2.08
C VAL A 80 6.36 7.19 -1.46
N THR A 81 5.91 6.30 -0.59
CA THR A 81 4.78 6.60 0.30
C THR A 81 5.37 7.32 1.52
N GLY A 82 5.14 8.64 1.60
CA GLY A 82 5.35 9.37 2.85
C GLY A 82 4.52 8.75 3.96
N GLU A 83 4.94 8.96 5.21
CA GLU A 83 4.25 8.54 6.43
C GLU A 83 2.72 8.56 6.28
N ASN A 84 2.11 7.36 6.24
CA ASN A 84 0.66 7.20 6.23
C ASN A 84 0.11 7.71 7.56
N ASN A 85 -0.21 9.00 7.61
CA ASN A 85 -1.00 9.58 8.67
C ASN A 85 -2.47 9.21 8.40
N SER A 86 -2.80 7.94 8.70
CA SER A 86 -3.96 7.16 8.24
C SER A 86 -5.34 7.67 8.72
N ASN A 87 -5.50 8.96 8.95
CA ASN A 87 -6.76 9.57 9.40
C ASN A 87 -7.37 10.55 8.40
N SER A 88 -6.88 10.60 7.16
CA SER A 88 -7.59 11.28 6.09
C SER A 88 -8.53 10.31 5.40
N MET A 89 -9.84 10.58 5.35
CA MET A 89 -10.80 9.84 4.50
C MET A 89 -10.37 9.75 3.02
N PHE A 90 -9.38 10.55 2.61
CA PHE A 90 -8.75 10.50 1.28
C PHE A 90 -7.64 9.45 1.15
N ASP A 91 -6.99 9.03 2.25
CA ASP A 91 -6.00 7.95 2.23
C ASP A 91 -6.62 6.58 1.93
N ALA A 92 -7.93 6.43 2.12
CA ALA A 92 -8.65 5.23 1.74
C ALA A 92 -8.91 5.13 0.21
N SER A 93 -8.87 6.26 -0.50
CA SER A 93 -9.17 6.29 -1.92
C SER A 93 -7.98 5.79 -2.73
N THR A 94 -8.16 4.75 -3.53
CA THR A 94 -7.07 4.14 -4.30
C THR A 94 -7.47 3.88 -5.75
N ILE A 95 -6.49 3.93 -6.66
CA ILE A 95 -6.62 3.54 -8.07
C ILE A 95 -5.61 2.44 -8.37
N GLN A 96 -6.09 1.29 -8.82
CA GLN A 96 -5.28 0.19 -9.32
C GLN A 96 -5.66 -0.12 -10.75
N VAL A 97 -4.68 -0.40 -11.61
CA VAL A 97 -4.91 -0.73 -13.02
C VAL A 97 -4.25 -2.07 -13.32
N MET A 98 -5.04 -3.02 -13.80
CA MET A 98 -4.60 -4.40 -14.08
C MET A 98 -5.28 -4.94 -15.35
N PRO A 99 -4.54 -5.51 -16.32
CA PRO A 99 -3.08 -5.54 -16.40
C PRO A 99 -2.46 -4.15 -16.62
N HIS A 100 -1.16 -4.05 -16.36
CA HIS A 100 -0.35 -2.87 -16.68
C HIS A 100 1.02 -3.35 -17.19
N PRO A 101 1.51 -2.91 -18.36
CA PRO A 101 0.91 -1.94 -19.30
C PRO A 101 -0.43 -2.39 -19.92
N VAL A 102 -1.21 -1.42 -20.41
CA VAL A 102 -2.52 -1.64 -21.06
C VAL A 102 -2.32 -1.85 -22.56
N VAL A 103 -2.89 -2.91 -23.14
CA VAL A 103 -2.78 -3.18 -24.58
C VAL A 103 -4.07 -2.82 -25.32
N SER A 104 -5.16 -3.53 -25.04
CA SER A 104 -6.49 -3.26 -25.60
C SER A 104 -7.49 -2.85 -24.53
N ARG A 105 -7.42 -3.50 -23.36
CA ARG A 105 -8.31 -3.25 -22.24
C ARG A 105 -7.62 -3.56 -20.92
N SER A 106 -7.90 -2.74 -19.91
CA SER A 106 -7.56 -3.04 -18.52
C SER A 106 -8.75 -2.82 -17.61
N ASN A 107 -8.62 -3.31 -16.39
CA ASN A 107 -9.56 -3.09 -15.32
C ASN A 107 -8.98 -2.09 -14.33
N VAL A 108 -9.75 -1.06 -14.02
CA VAL A 108 -9.43 -0.02 -13.06
C VAL A 108 -10.24 -0.28 -11.81
N ARG A 109 -9.56 -0.71 -10.74
CA ARG A 109 -10.18 -0.86 -9.43
C ARG A 109 -10.06 0.44 -8.67
N VAL A 110 -11.20 0.96 -8.23
CA VAL A 110 -11.30 2.11 -7.34
C VAL A 110 -11.87 1.66 -6.01
N ASN A 111 -11.26 2.13 -4.92
CA ASN A 111 -11.87 2.09 -3.60
C ASN A 111 -12.23 3.53 -3.22
N ILE A 112 -13.49 3.79 -2.87
CA ILE A 112 -14.00 5.12 -2.56
C ILE A 112 -14.85 4.99 -1.28
N PRO A 113 -14.78 5.93 -0.32
CA PRO A 113 -15.62 5.91 0.87
C PRO A 113 -17.11 5.83 0.54
N ALA A 114 -17.85 5.01 1.28
CA ALA A 114 -19.29 4.83 1.07
C ALA A 114 -20.04 6.17 1.15
N GLY A 115 -21.01 6.36 0.26
CA GLY A 115 -21.81 7.59 0.18
C GLY A 115 -21.08 8.79 -0.46
N SER A 116 -19.87 8.61 -0.98
CA SER A 116 -19.16 9.66 -1.73
C SER A 116 -19.46 9.57 -3.22
N VAL A 117 -19.45 10.73 -3.87
CA VAL A 117 -19.62 10.86 -5.31
C VAL A 117 -18.24 11.03 -5.94
N ALA A 118 -18.00 10.32 -7.05
CA ALA A 118 -16.71 10.30 -7.71
C ALA A 118 -16.80 10.62 -9.20
N THR A 119 -15.73 11.22 -9.71
CA THR A 119 -15.49 11.41 -11.14
C THR A 119 -14.12 10.83 -11.47
N LEU A 120 -14.05 9.92 -12.43
CA LEU A 120 -12.80 9.32 -12.90
C LEU A 120 -12.63 9.64 -14.38
N ARG A 121 -11.55 10.34 -14.72
CA ARG A 121 -11.24 10.75 -16.10
C ARG A 121 -9.84 10.32 -16.50
N LEU A 122 -9.68 10.03 -17.78
CA LEU A 122 -8.40 9.71 -18.40
C LEU A 122 -7.92 10.90 -19.22
N TYR A 123 -6.66 11.30 -19.01
CA TYR A 123 -5.98 12.35 -19.75
C TYR A 123 -4.75 11.81 -20.46
N ASP A 124 -4.41 12.36 -21.62
CA ASP A 124 -3.16 12.06 -22.32
C ASP A 124 -1.95 12.82 -21.73
N GLY A 125 -0.77 12.62 -22.31
CA GLY A 125 0.46 13.28 -21.88
C GLY A 125 0.47 14.80 -22.06
N LEU A 126 -0.46 15.37 -22.84
CA LEU A 126 -0.65 16.80 -23.03
C LEU A 126 -1.74 17.37 -22.11
N GLY A 127 -2.37 16.53 -21.28
CA GLY A 127 -3.46 16.93 -20.39
C GLY A 127 -4.81 17.05 -21.08
N ARG A 128 -4.99 16.53 -22.29
CA ARG A 128 -6.29 16.50 -22.97
C ARG A 128 -7.11 15.33 -22.45
N MET A 129 -8.38 15.55 -22.14
CA MET A 129 -9.29 14.49 -21.69
C MET A 129 -9.61 13.55 -22.85
N ARG A 130 -9.45 12.25 -22.64
CA ARG A 130 -9.69 11.20 -23.63
C ARG A 130 -10.90 10.34 -23.32
N SER A 131 -11.24 10.19 -22.04
CA SER A 131 -12.38 9.38 -21.60
C SER A 131 -12.84 9.76 -20.20
N THR A 132 -14.13 9.62 -19.95
CA THR A 132 -14.73 9.64 -18.61
C THR A 132 -15.20 8.23 -18.27
N LEU A 133 -14.72 7.69 -17.16
CA LEU A 133 -14.97 6.31 -16.70
C LEU A 133 -16.01 6.25 -15.58
N ILE A 134 -16.09 7.30 -14.78
CA ILE A 134 -17.12 7.52 -13.76
C ILE A 134 -17.49 9.01 -13.86
N ASP A 135 -18.78 9.34 -13.91
CA ASP A 135 -19.22 10.73 -14.02
C ASP A 135 -20.20 11.12 -12.92
N ASN A 136 -19.66 11.59 -11.79
CA ASN A 136 -20.44 12.09 -10.66
C ASN A 136 -21.42 11.04 -10.11
N GLU A 137 -20.92 9.81 -9.95
CA GLU A 137 -21.68 8.67 -9.48
C GLU A 137 -21.06 8.05 -8.23
N THR A 138 -21.90 7.38 -7.44
CA THR A 138 -21.45 6.55 -6.30
C THR A 138 -21.04 5.18 -6.84
N VAL A 139 -19.79 5.05 -7.27
CA VAL A 139 -19.24 3.79 -7.77
C VAL A 139 -18.13 3.32 -6.82
N ASN A 140 -18.18 2.05 -6.41
CA ASN A 140 -17.07 1.38 -5.75
C ASN A 140 -16.87 0.03 -6.44
N GLY A 141 -15.63 -0.29 -6.83
CA GLY A 141 -15.33 -1.55 -7.50
C GLY A 141 -14.47 -1.39 -8.76
N SER A 142 -14.78 -2.21 -9.76
CA SER A 142 -13.96 -2.43 -10.95
C SER A 142 -14.62 -1.83 -12.18
N ILE A 143 -13.92 -0.96 -12.89
CA ILE A 143 -14.40 -0.30 -14.11
C ILE A 143 -13.49 -0.68 -15.28
N SER A 144 -14.06 -0.92 -16.45
CA SER A 144 -13.27 -1.23 -17.64
C SER A 144 -12.66 0.04 -18.22
N LEU A 145 -11.35 0.01 -18.47
CA LEU A 145 -10.62 1.00 -19.25
C LEU A 145 -10.38 0.44 -20.66
N PRO A 146 -11.16 0.85 -21.67
CA PRO A 146 -10.86 0.55 -23.07
C PRO A 146 -9.67 1.39 -23.55
N ALA A 147 -8.78 0.77 -24.32
CA ALA A 147 -7.60 1.41 -24.91
C ALA A 147 -7.54 1.25 -26.43
N ASP A 148 -8.62 0.75 -27.06
CA ASP A 148 -8.69 0.50 -28.50
C ASP A 148 -8.54 1.80 -29.33
N ASP A 149 -8.91 2.95 -28.80
CA ASP A 149 -8.76 4.25 -29.49
C ASP A 149 -7.63 5.11 -28.90
N LEU A 150 -6.76 4.49 -28.10
CA LEU A 150 -5.61 5.13 -27.48
C LEU A 150 -4.33 4.79 -28.25
N GLU A 151 -3.48 5.80 -28.42
CA GLU A 151 -2.13 5.67 -28.96
C GLU A 151 -1.19 5.12 -27.87
N SER A 152 -0.11 4.44 -28.26
CA SER A 152 0.95 4.04 -27.33
C SER A 152 1.51 5.28 -26.63
N GLY A 153 1.59 5.26 -25.30
CA GLY A 153 2.03 6.42 -24.53
C GLY A 153 1.70 6.36 -23.04
N THR A 154 1.98 7.47 -22.36
CA THR A 154 1.64 7.65 -20.94
C THR A 154 0.38 8.48 -20.81
N TYR A 155 -0.56 7.97 -20.02
CA TYR A 155 -1.82 8.59 -19.68
C TYR A 155 -1.93 8.77 -18.17
N THR A 156 -2.82 9.65 -17.74
CA THR A 156 -3.10 9.90 -16.33
C THR A 156 -4.57 9.69 -16.06
N LEU A 157 -4.88 8.74 -15.17
CA LEU A 157 -6.18 8.64 -14.54
C LEU A 157 -6.25 9.64 -13.40
N VAL A 158 -7.33 10.40 -13.35
CA VAL A 158 -7.60 11.40 -12.32
C VAL A 158 -8.94 11.06 -11.70
N LEU A 159 -8.92 10.68 -10.43
CA LEU A 159 -10.11 10.47 -9.61
C LEU A 159 -10.33 11.69 -8.73
N VAL A 160 -11.52 12.26 -8.80
CA VAL A 160 -11.98 13.32 -7.90
C VAL A 160 -13.08 12.74 -7.02
N VAL A 161 -12.93 12.86 -5.71
CA VAL A 161 -13.93 12.44 -4.72
C VAL A 161 -14.17 13.62 -3.79
N ASN A 162 -15.42 14.07 -3.64
CA ASN A 162 -15.78 15.19 -2.74
C ASN A 162 -14.84 16.42 -2.86
N GLY A 163 -14.42 16.76 -4.09
CA GLY A 163 -13.57 17.92 -4.38
C GLY A 163 -12.07 17.75 -4.16
N LYS A 164 -11.55 16.59 -3.71
CA LYS A 164 -10.10 16.33 -3.75
C LYS A 164 -9.73 15.26 -4.78
N GLN A 165 -8.50 15.35 -5.24
CA GLN A 165 -8.01 14.64 -6.40
C GLN A 165 -6.90 13.66 -6.04
N ILE A 166 -6.97 12.44 -6.57
CA ILE A 166 -5.85 11.48 -6.66
C ILE A 166 -5.61 11.11 -8.11
N SER A 167 -4.36 10.78 -8.46
CA SER A 167 -4.01 10.45 -9.84
C SER A 167 -3.12 9.22 -9.95
N LYS A 168 -3.27 8.47 -11.04
CA LYS A 168 -2.46 7.29 -11.35
C LYS A 168 -1.97 7.35 -12.80
N LYS A 169 -0.67 7.20 -13.00
CA LYS A 169 -0.08 7.05 -14.34
C LYS A 169 -0.40 5.67 -14.90
N VAL A 170 -0.73 5.62 -16.19
CA VAL A 170 -1.05 4.42 -16.95
C VAL A 170 -0.21 4.43 -18.23
N GLN A 171 0.41 3.30 -18.54
CA GLN A 171 1.12 3.10 -19.80
C GLN A 171 0.23 2.28 -20.73
N VAL A 172 0.05 2.78 -21.94
CA VAL A 172 -0.63 2.08 -23.04
C VAL A 172 0.42 1.68 -24.06
N THR A 173 0.39 0.42 -24.50
CA THR A 173 1.32 -0.15 -25.48
C THR A 173 0.56 -0.99 -26.48
N ARG A 174 0.63 -0.62 -27.75
CA ARG A 174 0.19 -1.44 -28.89
C ARG A 174 1.36 -2.08 -29.61
#